data_AF-A0ABD2NVH7-F1
#
_entry.id   AF-A0ABD2NVH7-F1
#
_cell.length_a   1.000
_cell.length_b   1.000
_cell.length_c   1.000
_cell.angle_alpha   90.00
_cell.angle_beta   90.00
_cell.angle_gamma   90.00
#
_symmetry.space_group_name_H-M   'P 1'
#
loop_
_entity.id
_entity.type
_entity.pdbx_description
1 polymer ?
#
loop_
_entity_poly.entity_id
_entity_poly.type
_entity_poly.pdbx_seq_one_letter_code
_entity_poly.pdbx_strand_id
1 'polypeptide(L)'
;METKWLTVTPNIGTLHPGENISFLVKYFPGITGEFFEPLAIEIAFLGPVIVQVHGFGVYSQLSIGLPRPSLEDEADVFLCYNAIARISNEGNDLHLSMKHVPENGLDETTSLLLAHEGWVIVEFKVETRI
;
A
#
# COMPACT_ATOMS: atom_id res chain seq x y z
N MET A 1 -9.92 -31.08 18.55
CA MET A 1 -8.61 -30.84 17.91
C MET A 1 -8.51 -29.35 17.66
N GLU A 2 -7.60 -28.64 18.32
CA GLU A 2 -7.35 -27.24 18.00
C GLU A 2 -6.59 -27.16 16.67
N THR A 3 -7.29 -26.78 15.61
CA THR A 3 -6.63 -26.39 14.37
C THR A 3 -5.90 -25.09 14.67
N LYS A 4 -4.56 -25.09 14.62
CA LYS A 4 -3.69 -23.96 15.00
C LYS A 4 -4.08 -22.62 14.34
N TRP A 5 -4.81 -22.67 13.24
CA TRP A 5 -5.16 -21.53 12.41
C TRP A 5 -6.65 -21.16 12.45
N LEU A 6 -7.55 -22.04 12.90
CA LEU A 6 -8.99 -21.76 12.97
C LEU A 6 -9.44 -21.72 14.43
N THR A 7 -10.02 -20.61 14.86
CA THR A 7 -10.54 -20.45 16.23
C THR A 7 -12.01 -20.10 16.18
N VAL A 8 -12.83 -20.77 17.00
CA VAL A 8 -14.27 -20.54 17.11
C VAL A 8 -14.62 -20.10 18.53
N THR A 9 -15.44 -19.07 18.68
CA THR A 9 -15.86 -18.58 20.00
C THR A 9 -17.32 -18.11 19.98
N PRO A 10 -18.20 -18.64 20.86
CA PRO A 10 -17.96 -19.79 21.74
C PRO A 10 -17.80 -21.09 20.93
N ASN A 11 -16.98 -22.03 21.41
CA ASN A 11 -16.79 -23.35 20.78
C ASN A 11 -17.76 -24.42 21.30
N ILE A 12 -18.42 -24.17 22.43
CA ILE A 12 -19.44 -25.01 23.07
C ILE A 12 -20.53 -24.11 23.64
N GLY A 13 -21.77 -24.58 23.60
CA GLY A 13 -22.91 -23.90 24.21
C GLY A 13 -24.18 -24.74 24.17
N THR A 14 -25.26 -24.18 24.70
CA THR A 14 -26.61 -24.75 24.66
C THR A 14 -27.55 -23.77 23.97
N LEU A 15 -28.49 -24.28 23.18
CA LEU A 15 -29.47 -23.50 22.46
C LEU A 15 -30.87 -24.02 22.77
N HIS A 16 -31.79 -23.15 23.18
CA HIS A 16 -33.17 -23.55 23.44
C HIS A 16 -34.03 -23.51 22.15
N PRO A 17 -35.17 -24.21 22.13
CA PRO A 17 -36.06 -24.20 20.97
C PRO A 17 -36.52 -22.78 20.62
N GLY A 18 -36.37 -22.41 19.34
CA GLY A 18 -36.75 -21.09 18.82
C GLY A 18 -35.71 -19.99 19.00
N GLU A 19 -34.56 -20.29 19.64
CA GLU A 19 -33.45 -19.36 19.77
C GLU A 19 -32.45 -19.47 18.61
N ASN A 20 -31.61 -18.45 18.48
CA ASN A 20 -30.46 -18.45 17.57
C ASN A 20 -29.18 -18.14 18.35
N ILE A 21 -28.08 -18.79 17.99
CA ILE A 21 -26.75 -18.49 18.52
C ILE A 21 -25.83 -18.07 17.37
N SER A 22 -24.99 -17.06 17.64
CA SER A 22 -23.94 -16.63 16.75
C SER A 22 -22.59 -17.04 17.34
N PHE A 23 -21.71 -17.58 16.52
CA PHE A 23 -20.32 -17.88 16.88
C PHE A 23 -19.37 -17.14 15.94
N LEU A 24 -18.26 -16.67 16.49
CA LEU A 24 -17.21 -15.97 15.76
C LEU A 24 -16.18 -16.99 15.30
N VAL A 25 -15.98 -17.08 13.99
CA VAL A 25 -14.92 -17.89 13.38
C VAL A 25 -13.79 -16.96 12.96
N LYS A 26 -12.58 -17.20 13.48
CA LYS A 26 -11.35 -16.50 13.08
C LYS A 26 -10.44 -17.50 12.38
N TYR A 27 -9.88 -17.11 11.24
CA TYR A 27 -8.83 -17.87 10.57
C TYR A 27 -7.56 -17.03 10.44
N PHE A 28 -6.44 -17.59 10.89
CA PHE A 28 -5.10 -17.02 10.79
C PHE A 28 -4.28 -17.87 9.80
N PRO A 29 -4.34 -17.56 8.50
CA PRO A 29 -3.63 -18.33 7.49
C PRO A 29 -2.12 -18.27 7.76
N GLY A 30 -1.49 -19.44 7.91
CA GLY A 30 -0.03 -19.54 8.05
C GLY A 30 0.73 -19.33 6.73
N ILE A 31 0.03 -19.41 5.60
CA ILE A 31 0.54 -19.24 4.24
C ILE A 31 -0.45 -18.41 3.41
N THR A 32 0.03 -17.74 2.38
CA THR A 32 -0.85 -17.04 1.43
C THR A 32 -1.46 -18.01 0.42
N GLY A 33 -2.60 -17.62 -0.16
CA GLY A 33 -3.34 -18.43 -1.13
C GLY A 33 -4.74 -18.79 -0.66
N GLU A 34 -5.47 -19.53 -1.50
CA GLU A 34 -6.78 -20.07 -1.15
C GLU A 34 -6.66 -21.11 -0.02
N PHE A 35 -7.63 -21.09 0.89
CA PHE A 35 -7.75 -22.10 1.93
C PHE A 35 -9.20 -22.58 2.04
N PHE A 36 -9.34 -23.87 2.34
CA PHE A 36 -10.60 -24.56 2.54
C PHE A 36 -10.51 -25.38 3.82
N GLU A 37 -11.24 -24.95 4.85
CA GLU A 37 -11.16 -25.56 6.18
C GLU A 37 -12.54 -26.06 6.62
N PRO A 38 -12.71 -27.37 6.88
CA PRO A 38 -13.97 -27.90 7.36
C PRO A 38 -14.17 -27.58 8.85
N LEU A 39 -15.25 -26.88 9.16
CA LEU A 39 -15.75 -26.67 10.52
C LEU A 39 -16.86 -27.67 10.82
N ALA A 40 -16.61 -28.62 11.72
CA ALA A 40 -17.62 -29.56 12.19
C ALA A 40 -18.40 -29.00 13.38
N ILE A 41 -19.72 -28.95 13.27
CA ILE A 41 -20.64 -28.56 14.33
C ILE A 41 -21.32 -29.83 14.85
N GLU A 42 -21.02 -30.18 16.09
CA GLU A 42 -21.62 -31.34 16.75
C GLU A 42 -22.87 -30.91 17.52
N ILE A 43 -24.00 -31.56 17.23
CA ILE A 43 -25.30 -31.26 17.85
C ILE A 43 -25.78 -32.49 18.61
N ALA A 44 -25.43 -32.56 19.90
CA ALA A 44 -25.83 -33.64 20.80
C ALA A 44 -25.64 -35.04 20.18
N PHE A 45 -26.73 -35.77 19.94
CA PHE A 45 -26.72 -37.13 19.37
C PHE A 45 -26.94 -37.15 17.84
N LEU A 46 -27.10 -35.99 17.20
CA LEU A 46 -27.24 -35.89 15.76
C LEU A 46 -25.88 -36.03 15.08
N GLY A 47 -25.89 -36.32 13.77
CA GLY A 47 -24.68 -36.31 12.96
C GLY A 47 -24.04 -34.91 12.92
N PRO A 48 -22.71 -34.82 12.84
CA PRO A 48 -22.02 -33.54 12.74
C PRO A 48 -22.38 -32.82 11.43
N VAL A 49 -22.65 -31.53 11.53
CA VAL A 49 -22.89 -30.66 10.38
C VAL A 49 -21.56 -30.04 9.98
N ILE A 50 -21.12 -30.27 8.74
CA ILE A 50 -19.88 -29.71 8.23
C ILE A 50 -20.17 -28.41 7.48
N VAL A 51 -19.54 -27.33 7.92
CA VAL A 51 -19.54 -26.02 7.25
C VAL A 51 -18.15 -25.78 6.66
N GLN A 52 -18.08 -25.46 5.38
CA GLN A 52 -16.80 -25.16 4.73
C GLN A 52 -16.45 -23.68 4.91
N VAL A 53 -15.30 -23.41 5.53
CA VAL A 53 -14.74 -22.06 5.63
C VAL A 53 -13.76 -21.87 4.48
N HIS A 54 -14.12 -20.97 3.57
CA HIS A 54 -13.29 -20.64 2.41
C HIS A 54 -12.80 -19.19 2.50
N GLY A 55 -11.56 -18.96 2.11
CA GLY A 55 -11.01 -17.63 1.98
C GLY A 55 -9.65 -17.62 1.30
N PHE A 56 -9.02 -16.45 1.26
CA PHE A 56 -7.72 -16.25 0.65
C PHE A 56 -6.79 -15.51 1.62
N GLY A 57 -5.64 -16.10 1.94
CA GLY A 57 -4.59 -15.45 2.73
C GLY A 57 -3.76 -14.52 1.86
N VAL A 58 -3.66 -13.24 2.25
CA VAL A 58 -2.78 -12.25 1.63
C VAL A 58 -1.76 -11.73 2.63
N TYR A 59 -0.56 -11.39 2.18
CA TYR A 59 0.40 -10.69 3.02
C TYR A 59 -0.13 -9.29 3.38
N SER A 60 0.09 -8.86 4.62
CA SER A 60 -0.17 -7.48 5.00
C SER A 60 0.83 -6.57 4.26
N GLN A 61 0.33 -5.79 3.31
CA GLN A 61 1.16 -4.77 2.67
C GLN A 61 1.21 -3.54 3.58
N LEU A 62 2.32 -3.37 4.29
CA LEU A 62 2.59 -2.15 5.04
C LEU A 62 3.19 -1.11 4.11
N SER A 63 2.40 -0.12 3.71
CA SER A 63 2.93 1.08 3.05
C SER A 63 3.41 2.06 4.11
N ILE A 64 4.70 2.02 4.44
CA ILE A 64 5.34 3.05 5.28
C ILE A 64 5.68 4.23 4.37
N GLY A 65 4.92 5.32 4.51
CA GLY A 65 5.37 6.62 4.04
C GLY A 65 6.53 7.06 4.92
N LEU A 66 7.77 6.94 4.43
CA LEU A 66 8.92 7.52 5.14
C LEU A 66 8.66 9.04 5.28
N PRO A 67 8.90 9.64 6.46
CA PRO A 67 8.83 11.08 6.60
C PRO A 67 9.82 11.69 5.61
N ARG A 68 9.28 12.40 4.60
CA ARG A 68 10.12 13.14 3.68
C ARG A 68 10.60 14.40 4.39
N PRO A 69 11.88 14.79 4.25
CA PRO A 69 12.31 16.10 4.72
C PRO A 69 11.41 17.17 4.10
N SER A 70 11.12 18.24 4.85
CA SER A 70 10.46 19.40 4.28
C SER A 70 11.34 19.94 3.16
N LEU A 71 10.82 19.92 1.93
CA LEU A 71 11.52 20.35 0.73
C LEU A 71 11.61 21.90 0.72
N GLU A 72 12.32 22.46 1.69
CA GLU A 72 12.51 23.91 1.82
C GLU A 72 13.71 24.40 0.99
N ASP A 73 14.68 23.51 0.72
CA ASP A 73 15.86 23.82 -0.08
C ASP A 73 15.71 23.31 -1.53
N GLU A 74 16.08 24.13 -2.52
CA GLU A 74 16.05 23.79 -3.96
C GLU A 74 16.82 22.49 -4.29
N ALA A 75 17.86 22.19 -3.52
CA ALA A 75 18.66 20.97 -3.64
C ALA A 75 17.85 19.68 -3.36
N ASP A 76 16.86 19.76 -2.47
CA ASP A 76 16.06 18.62 -2.03
C ASP A 76 15.01 18.22 -3.09
N VAL A 77 14.47 19.19 -3.83
CA VAL A 77 13.55 18.95 -4.95
C VAL A 77 14.28 18.28 -6.12
N PHE A 78 15.48 18.75 -6.45
CA PHE A 78 16.34 18.15 -7.48
C PHE A 78 16.67 16.68 -7.14
N LEU A 79 16.99 16.39 -5.88
CA LEU A 79 17.26 15.03 -5.43
C LEU A 79 16.02 14.12 -5.59
N CYS A 80 14.83 14.62 -5.28
CA CYS A 80 13.57 13.89 -5.43
C CYS A 80 13.27 13.55 -6.90
N TYR A 81 13.45 14.51 -7.82
CA TYR A 81 13.26 14.25 -9.26
C TYR A 81 14.30 13.25 -9.79
N ASN A 82 15.56 13.34 -9.37
CA ASN A 82 16.58 12.35 -9.72
C ASN A 82 16.19 10.95 -9.23
N ALA A 83 15.70 10.83 -8.00
CA ALA A 83 15.27 9.55 -7.45
C ALA A 83 14.10 8.95 -8.24
N ILE A 84 13.08 9.75 -8.55
CA ILE A 84 11.92 9.32 -9.35
C ILE A 84 12.37 8.92 -10.76
N ALA A 85 13.21 9.71 -11.40
CA ALA A 85 13.76 9.43 -12.73
C ALA A 85 14.53 8.10 -12.76
N ARG A 86 15.36 7.83 -11.76
CA ARG A 86 16.13 6.58 -11.63
C ARG A 86 15.27 5.36 -11.34
N ILE A 87 14.22 5.52 -10.53
CA ILE A 87 13.29 4.43 -10.21
C ILE A 87 12.37 4.13 -11.40
N SER A 88 11.92 5.17 -12.10
CA SER A 88 11.02 5.03 -13.25
C SER A 88 11.72 4.51 -14.50
N ASN A 89 13.04 4.67 -14.61
CA ASN A 89 13.79 4.32 -15.81
C ASN A 89 14.97 3.42 -15.42
N GLU A 90 14.71 2.11 -15.36
CA GLU A 90 15.75 1.10 -15.28
C GLU A 90 16.62 1.14 -16.57
N GLY A 91 17.59 2.06 -16.65
CA GLY A 91 18.68 1.98 -17.61
C GLY A 91 18.96 3.17 -18.54
N ASN A 92 18.28 4.32 -18.42
CA ASN A 92 18.66 5.52 -19.17
C ASN A 92 19.22 6.62 -18.26
N ASP A 93 20.48 7.00 -18.47
CA ASP A 93 21.17 8.11 -17.81
C ASP A 93 20.48 9.45 -18.14
N LEU A 94 19.47 9.81 -17.34
CA LEU A 94 18.89 11.14 -17.36
C LEU A 94 19.90 12.12 -16.72
N HIS A 95 20.58 12.90 -17.55
CA HIS A 95 21.51 13.93 -17.10
C HIS A 95 20.75 15.18 -16.64
N LEU A 96 20.37 15.21 -15.37
CA LEU A 96 19.73 16.37 -14.76
C LEU A 96 20.80 17.44 -14.47
N SER A 97 20.66 18.63 -15.07
CA SER A 97 21.55 19.77 -14.87
C SER A 97 20.75 20.93 -14.30
N MET A 98 21.15 21.42 -13.12
CA MET A 98 20.58 22.60 -12.51
C MET A 98 21.36 23.82 -13.01
N LYS A 99 20.69 24.71 -13.76
CA LYS A 99 21.24 26.00 -14.17
C LYS A 99 20.51 27.11 -13.44
N HIS A 100 21.25 28.00 -12.80
CA HIS A 100 20.69 29.21 -12.22
C HIS A 100 20.10 30.06 -13.35
N VAL A 101 18.78 30.26 -13.31
CA VAL A 101 18.08 31.17 -14.21
C VAL A 101 18.22 32.58 -13.64
N PRO A 102 18.65 33.58 -14.43
CA PRO A 102 18.74 34.96 -13.94
C PRO A 102 17.38 35.48 -13.45
N GLU A 103 17.38 36.42 -12.50
CA GLU A 103 16.17 36.96 -11.85
C GLU A 103 15.12 37.53 -12.84
N ASN A 104 15.54 37.85 -14.06
CA ASN A 104 14.67 38.36 -15.13
C ASN A 104 13.88 37.26 -15.86
N GLY A 105 14.00 36.00 -15.44
CA GLY A 105 13.37 34.85 -16.08
C GLY A 105 14.13 34.32 -17.29
N LEU A 106 13.58 33.27 -17.92
CA LEU A 106 14.07 32.75 -19.19
C LEU A 106 13.44 33.54 -20.34
N ASP A 107 14.27 34.08 -21.24
CA ASP A 107 13.80 34.65 -22.51
C ASP A 107 12.98 33.60 -23.28
N GLU A 108 11.90 34.01 -23.96
CA GLU A 108 10.99 33.12 -24.71
C GLU A 108 11.73 32.21 -25.69
N THR A 109 12.80 32.71 -26.31
CA THR A 109 13.67 31.96 -27.22
C THR A 109 14.41 30.81 -26.53
N THR A 110 14.85 31.01 -25.29
CA THR A 110 15.55 29.98 -24.50
C THR A 110 14.57 28.92 -24.02
N SER A 111 13.37 29.32 -23.60
CA SER A 111 12.29 28.39 -23.22
C SER A 111 11.87 27.50 -24.39
N LEU A 112 11.75 28.06 -25.59
CA LEU A 112 11.42 27.31 -26.81
C LEU A 112 12.54 26.33 -27.21
N LEU A 113 13.81 26.73 -27.06
CA LEU A 113 14.96 25.87 -27.35
C LEU A 113 15.01 24.67 -26.39
N LEU A 114 14.83 24.92 -25.10
CA LEU A 114 14.81 23.87 -24.06
C LEU A 114 13.64 22.90 -24.27
N ALA A 115 12.46 23.40 -24.62
CA ALA A 115 11.31 22.56 -24.94
C ALA A 115 11.55 21.70 -26.19
N HIS A 116 12.18 22.25 -27.23
CA HIS A 116 12.55 21.52 -28.44
C HIS A 116 13.58 20.40 -28.15
N GLU A 117 14.49 20.63 -27.22
CA GLU A 117 15.45 19.62 -26.74
C GLU A 117 14.86 18.63 -25.72
N GLY A 118 13.56 18.74 -25.40
CA GLY A 118 12.86 17.83 -24.51
C GLY A 118 13.07 18.10 -23.02
N TRP A 119 13.62 19.26 -22.65
CA TRP A 119 13.76 19.67 -21.27
C TRP A 119 12.43 20.14 -20.68
N VAL A 120 12.20 19.79 -19.42
CA VAL A 120 11.07 20.29 -18.64
C VAL A 120 11.56 21.42 -17.74
N ILE A 121 11.00 22.61 -17.93
CA ILE A 121 11.29 23.78 -17.10
C ILE A 121 10.31 23.78 -15.91
N VAL A 122 10.84 23.82 -14.69
CA VAL A 122 10.03 23.92 -13.47
C VAL A 122 10.36 25.24 -12.81
N GLU A 123 9.40 26.17 -12.80
CA GLU A 123 9.54 27.45 -12.10
C GLU A 123 9.10 27.29 -10.65
N PHE A 124 9.97 27.67 -9.71
CA PHE A 124 9.65 27.71 -8.29
C PHE A 124 9.43 29.17 -7.88
N LYS A 125 8.27 29.45 -7.29
CA LYS A 125 8.04 30.69 -6.55
C LYS A 125 8.34 30.44 -5.09
N VAL A 126 9.40 31.07 -4.58
CA VAL A 126 9.71 31.06 -3.15
C VAL A 126 8.79 32.08 -2.47
N GLU A 127 7.72 31.60 -1.82
CA GLU A 127 6.93 32.45 -0.93
C GLU A 127 7.66 32.59 0.41
N THR A 128 8.32 33.72 0.61
CA THR A 128 8.91 34.08 1.91
C THR A 128 7.79 34.44 2.88
N ARG A 129 7.47 33.55 3.83
CA ARG A 129 6.61 33.88 4.96
C ARG A 129 7.41 34.72 5.96
N ILE A 130 6.94 35.95 6.20
CA ILE A 130 7.40 36.89 7.24
C ILE A 130 6.88 36.44 8.61
#